data_AF-A0AAW0G4U0-F1
#
_entry.id   AF-A0AAW0G4U0-F1
#
_cell.length_a   1.000
_cell.length_b   1.000
_cell.length_c   1.000
_cell.angle_alpha   90.00
_cell.angle_beta   90.00
_cell.angle_gamma   90.00
#
_symmetry.space_group_name_H-M   'P 1'
#
loop_
_entity.id
_entity.type
_entity.pdbx_description
1 polymer ?
#
loop_
_entity_poly.entity_id
_entity_poly.type
_entity_poly.pdbx_seq_one_letter_code
_entity_poly.pdbx_strand_id
1 'polypeptide(L)'
;MGPYCANIFDPRSWGGHTNTVTLEVMRVVLATGLFAIGVELPQSYLADHAKGLLVMVVPSMAFGWLVVAGILKALFPAYNFVSALAVAACLTPTDPIICAAIVGGKFAIKHVPTNLRRILAAESAANDGLAYPFLSIAIYLTVEESRKVAIGKWFLVGWLYQVILGVVLGGTLGKSYISIQ
;
A
#
# COMPACT_ATOMS: atom_id res chain seq x y z
N MET A 1 -9.44 -22.76 -2.94
CA MET A 1 -9.28 -24.22 -2.67
C MET A 1 -7.86 -24.49 -2.19
N GLY A 2 -7.58 -24.18 -0.91
CA GLY A 2 -6.24 -24.32 -0.33
C GLY A 2 -5.87 -25.76 0.06
N PRO A 3 -4.67 -25.96 0.61
CA PRO A 3 -4.14 -27.28 0.98
C PRO A 3 -5.04 -28.07 1.93
N TYR A 4 -5.74 -27.37 2.83
CA TYR A 4 -6.62 -27.99 3.83
C TYR A 4 -8.06 -28.27 3.33
N CYS A 5 -8.44 -27.78 2.15
CA CYS A 5 -9.79 -27.98 1.61
C CYS A 5 -9.83 -28.93 0.42
N ALA A 6 -9.12 -28.59 -0.68
CA ALA A 6 -9.15 -29.41 -1.90
C ALA A 6 -7.76 -29.57 -2.54
N ASN A 7 -6.72 -29.01 -1.92
CA ASN A 7 -5.32 -29.11 -2.34
C ASN A 7 -5.04 -28.73 -3.82
N ILE A 8 -5.92 -27.93 -4.43
CA ILE A 8 -5.76 -27.45 -5.81
C ILE A 8 -4.69 -26.36 -5.87
N PHE A 9 -4.55 -25.59 -4.79
CA PHE A 9 -3.59 -24.50 -4.70
C PHE A 9 -2.82 -24.60 -3.38
N ASP A 10 -1.63 -25.20 -3.42
CA ASP A 10 -0.73 -25.31 -2.27
C ASP A 10 0.63 -24.67 -2.57
N PRO A 11 0.82 -23.39 -2.22
CA PRO A 11 2.11 -22.70 -2.37
C PRO A 11 3.26 -23.38 -1.62
N ARG A 12 2.98 -24.17 -0.57
CA ARG A 12 4.01 -24.86 0.22
C ARG A 12 4.63 -26.03 -0.55
N SER A 13 3.93 -26.56 -1.54
CA SER A 13 4.43 -27.63 -2.42
C SER A 13 5.42 -27.12 -3.49
N TRP A 14 5.54 -25.80 -3.69
CA TRP A 14 6.39 -25.20 -4.74
C TRP A 14 7.90 -25.23 -4.39
N GLY A 15 8.27 -25.80 -3.25
CA GLY A 15 9.66 -26.02 -2.85
C GLY A 15 10.46 -24.72 -2.69
N GLY A 16 11.70 -24.69 -3.19
CA GLY A 16 12.59 -23.52 -3.06
C GLY A 16 12.08 -22.25 -3.75
N HIS A 17 11.10 -22.34 -4.64
CA HIS A 17 10.60 -21.20 -5.42
C HIS A 17 9.38 -20.51 -4.79
N THR A 18 8.81 -21.03 -3.69
CA THR A 18 7.57 -20.50 -3.09
C THR A 18 7.65 -19.01 -2.81
N ASN A 19 8.74 -18.55 -2.20
CA ASN A 19 8.92 -17.14 -1.85
C ASN A 19 9.00 -16.27 -3.11
N THR A 20 9.79 -16.69 -4.10
CA THR A 20 9.95 -15.95 -5.37
C THR A 20 8.64 -15.84 -6.12
N VAL A 21 7.90 -16.95 -6.29
CA VAL A 21 6.60 -16.93 -6.97
C VAL A 21 5.60 -16.07 -6.20
N THR A 22 5.55 -16.19 -4.88
CA THR A 22 4.64 -15.38 -4.05
C THR A 22 4.94 -13.89 -4.19
N LEU A 23 6.22 -13.50 -4.14
CA LEU A 23 6.62 -12.09 -4.27
C LEU A 23 6.25 -11.51 -5.64
N GLU A 24 6.53 -12.23 -6.73
CA GLU A 24 6.23 -11.74 -8.07
C GLU A 24 4.73 -11.72 -8.37
N VAL A 25 3.96 -12.70 -7.88
CA VAL A 25 2.50 -12.67 -7.96
C VAL A 25 1.94 -11.48 -7.20
N MET A 26 2.38 -11.24 -5.95
CA MET A 26 1.92 -10.09 -5.16
C MET A 26 2.30 -8.76 -5.83
N ARG A 27 3.48 -8.67 -6.46
CA ARG A 27 3.90 -7.48 -7.23
C ARG A 27 2.93 -7.18 -8.37
N VAL A 28 2.55 -8.20 -9.14
CA VAL A 28 1.59 -8.05 -10.24
C VAL A 28 0.20 -7.70 -9.71
N VAL A 29 -0.26 -8.34 -8.64
CA VAL A 29 -1.57 -8.06 -8.03
C VAL A 29 -1.66 -6.62 -7.54
N LEU A 30 -0.65 -6.13 -6.79
CA LEU A 30 -0.60 -4.75 -6.32
C LEU A 30 -0.52 -3.76 -7.47
N ALA A 31 0.33 -4.01 -8.47
CA ALA A 31 0.48 -3.13 -9.63
C ALA A 31 -0.82 -3.02 -10.44
N THR A 32 -1.48 -4.16 -10.71
CA THR A 32 -2.73 -4.19 -11.47
C THR A 32 -3.91 -3.61 -10.69
N GLY A 33 -4.02 -3.90 -9.38
CA GLY A 33 -5.06 -3.36 -8.51
C GLY A 33 -4.98 -1.84 -8.38
N LEU A 34 -3.79 -1.30 -8.09
CA LEU A 34 -3.59 0.15 -7.98
C LEU A 34 -3.78 0.86 -9.33
N PHE A 35 -3.34 0.24 -10.42
CA PHE A 35 -3.57 0.77 -11.76
C PHE A 35 -5.06 0.81 -12.11
N ALA A 36 -5.81 -0.24 -11.81
CA ALA A 36 -7.26 -0.30 -12.06
C ALA A 36 -8.00 0.85 -11.34
N ILE A 37 -7.71 1.07 -10.05
CA ILE A 37 -8.31 2.20 -9.30
C ILE A 37 -7.90 3.54 -9.91
N GLY A 38 -6.64 3.68 -10.32
CA GLY A 38 -6.15 4.88 -10.98
C GLY A 38 -6.89 5.21 -12.29
N VAL A 39 -7.30 4.20 -13.05
CA VAL A 39 -8.08 4.34 -14.30
C VAL A 39 -9.56 4.62 -14.03
N GLU A 40 -10.14 4.10 -12.94
CA GLU A 40 -11.53 4.35 -12.56
C GLU A 40 -11.77 5.77 -12.03
N LEU A 41 -10.76 6.40 -11.44
CA LEU A 41 -10.85 7.77 -10.95
C LEU A 41 -10.86 8.77 -12.12
N PRO A 42 -11.65 9.87 -12.03
CA PRO A 42 -11.64 10.90 -13.06
C PRO A 42 -10.25 11.55 -13.18
N GLN A 43 -9.94 12.03 -14.38
CA GLN A 43 -8.70 12.77 -14.65
C GLN A 43 -8.52 13.89 -13.61
N SER A 44 -7.26 14.12 -13.21
CA SER A 44 -6.82 15.08 -12.18
C SER A 44 -7.42 14.93 -10.77
N TYR A 45 -8.34 14.01 -10.51
CA TYR A 45 -9.03 13.90 -9.22
C TYR A 45 -8.10 13.81 -8.02
N LEU A 46 -7.07 12.95 -8.12
CA LEU A 46 -6.05 12.80 -7.09
C LEU A 46 -5.23 14.07 -6.90
N ALA A 47 -4.92 14.82 -7.96
CA ALA A 47 -4.17 16.07 -7.87
C ALA A 47 -5.02 17.18 -7.23
N ASP A 48 -6.29 17.28 -7.64
CA ASP A 48 -7.23 18.29 -7.16
C ASP A 48 -7.54 18.11 -5.67
N HIS A 49 -7.58 16.86 -5.20
CA HIS A 49 -7.87 16.53 -3.80
C HIS A 49 -6.63 16.06 -3.01
N ALA A 50 -5.43 16.16 -3.57
CA ALA A 50 -4.19 15.63 -3.00
C ALA A 50 -3.97 16.11 -1.57
N LYS A 51 -4.14 17.42 -1.33
CA LYS A 51 -3.95 18.02 -0.01
C LYS A 51 -4.91 17.44 1.02
N GLY A 52 -6.20 17.33 0.67
CA GLY A 52 -7.22 16.77 1.57
C GLY A 52 -6.93 15.31 1.87
N LEU A 53 -6.61 14.54 0.83
CA LEU A 53 -6.31 13.11 0.94
C LEU A 53 -5.07 12.88 1.82
N LEU A 54 -3.97 13.59 1.56
CA LEU A 54 -2.72 13.45 2.31
C LEU A 54 -2.86 13.87 3.78
N VAL A 55 -3.57 14.97 4.04
CA VAL A 55 -3.79 15.48 5.41
C VAL A 55 -4.66 14.51 6.23
N MET A 56 -5.52 13.74 5.59
CA MET A 56 -6.34 12.74 6.27
C MET A 56 -5.61 11.39 6.40
N VAL A 57 -5.04 10.90 5.31
CA VAL A 57 -4.41 9.58 5.19
C VAL A 57 -3.13 9.49 6.00
N VAL A 58 -2.19 10.43 5.83
CA VAL A 58 -0.87 10.29 6.45
C VAL A 58 -0.95 10.28 7.98
N PRO A 59 -1.70 11.17 8.65
CA PRO A 59 -1.83 11.13 10.10
C PRO A 59 -2.59 9.91 10.62
N SER A 60 -3.66 9.48 9.93
CA SER A 60 -4.43 8.29 10.34
C SER A 60 -3.58 7.02 10.22
N MET A 61 -2.83 6.87 9.13
CA MET A 61 -1.86 5.79 8.97
C MET A 61 -0.76 5.85 10.02
N ALA A 62 -0.13 7.02 10.26
CA ALA A 62 0.94 7.15 11.24
C ALA A 62 0.46 6.83 12.67
N PHE A 63 -0.74 7.27 13.04
CA PHE A 63 -1.35 6.96 14.33
C PHE A 63 -1.64 5.46 14.45
N GLY A 64 -2.32 4.87 13.46
CA GLY A 64 -2.61 3.44 13.43
C GLY A 64 -1.35 2.59 13.50
N TRP A 65 -0.33 2.97 12.75
CA TRP A 65 0.99 2.32 12.73
C TRP A 65 1.64 2.28 14.11
N LEU A 66 1.69 3.41 14.82
CA LEU A 66 2.27 3.48 16.17
C LEU A 66 1.44 2.71 17.20
N VAL A 67 0.10 2.81 17.13
CA VAL A 67 -0.80 2.09 18.04
C VAL A 67 -0.65 0.57 17.86
N VAL A 68 -0.70 0.08 16.62
CA VAL A 68 -0.54 -1.35 16.32
C VAL A 68 0.84 -1.84 16.74
N ALA A 69 1.91 -1.08 16.47
CA ALA A 69 3.25 -1.43 16.92
C ALA A 69 3.36 -1.50 18.46
N GLY A 70 2.72 -0.56 19.17
CA GLY A 70 2.62 -0.54 20.63
C GLY A 70 1.88 -1.75 21.17
N ILE A 71 0.73 -2.10 20.58
CA ILE A 71 -0.05 -3.30 20.95
C ILE A 71 0.78 -4.56 20.69
N LEU A 72 1.44 -4.68 19.54
CA LEU A 72 2.30 -5.82 19.23
C LEU A 72 3.45 -5.95 20.22
N LYS A 73 4.07 -4.84 20.63
CA LYS A 73 5.13 -4.84 21.65
C LYS A 73 4.60 -5.26 23.03
N ALA A 74 3.38 -4.88 23.38
CA ALA A 74 2.75 -5.26 24.64
C ALA A 74 2.37 -6.76 24.66
N LEU A 75 1.82 -7.29 23.56
CA LEU A 75 1.44 -8.69 23.43
C LEU A 75 2.65 -9.63 23.29
N PHE A 76 3.70 -9.17 22.59
CA PHE A 76 4.89 -9.95 22.30
C PHE A 76 6.14 -9.21 22.81
N PRO A 77 6.39 -9.24 24.14
CA PRO A 77 7.49 -8.49 24.75
C PRO A 77 8.87 -8.87 24.22
N ALA A 78 9.02 -10.09 23.67
CA ALA A 78 10.24 -10.59 23.04
C ALA A 78 10.61 -9.86 21.73
N TYR A 79 9.66 -9.23 21.03
CA TYR A 79 9.97 -8.51 19.80
C TYR A 79 10.59 -7.14 20.06
N ASN A 80 11.56 -6.76 19.22
CA ASN A 80 12.04 -5.39 19.19
C ASN A 80 10.92 -4.46 18.67
N PHE A 81 10.84 -3.23 19.19
CA PHE A 81 9.86 -2.25 18.75
C PHE A 81 9.96 -1.95 17.25
N VAL A 82 11.18 -1.96 16.68
CA VAL A 82 11.39 -1.78 15.24
C VAL A 82 10.79 -2.92 14.42
N SER A 83 10.89 -4.17 14.89
CA SER A 83 10.23 -5.32 14.26
C SER A 83 8.71 -5.21 14.34
N ALA A 84 8.18 -4.72 15.48
CA ALA A 84 6.76 -4.44 15.63
C ALA A 84 6.30 -3.34 14.66
N LEU A 85 7.11 -2.30 14.42
CA LEU A 85 6.84 -1.27 13.40
C LEU A 85 6.80 -1.86 11.98
N ALA A 86 7.67 -2.82 11.64
CA ALA A 86 7.65 -3.47 10.34
C ALA A 86 6.35 -4.27 10.14
N VAL A 87 5.93 -5.04 11.15
CA VAL A 87 4.66 -5.78 11.10
C VAL A 87 3.46 -4.82 11.06
N ALA A 88 3.47 -3.76 11.87
CA ALA A 88 2.42 -2.76 11.88
C ALA A 88 2.28 -2.04 10.54
N ALA A 89 3.38 -1.79 9.82
CA ALA A 89 3.35 -1.17 8.50
C ALA A 89 2.62 -2.04 7.46
N CYS A 90 2.64 -3.37 7.61
CA CYS A 90 1.87 -4.28 6.75
C CYS A 90 0.37 -4.34 7.11
N LEU A 91 0.00 -3.90 8.32
CA LEU A 91 -1.38 -3.90 8.83
C LEU A 91 -2.08 -2.55 8.70
N THR A 92 -1.32 -1.48 8.43
CA THR A 92 -1.81 -0.10 8.36
C THR A 92 -2.60 0.21 7.09
N PRO A 93 -2.23 -0.29 5.89
CA PRO A 93 -2.98 0.01 4.66
C PRO A 93 -4.39 -0.57 4.73
N THR A 94 -5.38 0.22 4.33
CA THR A 94 -6.77 -0.23 4.31
C THR A 94 -7.08 -0.89 2.97
N ASP A 95 -7.52 -2.14 3.04
CA ASP A 95 -7.62 -3.03 1.87
C ASP A 95 -8.50 -2.45 0.74
N PRO A 96 -7.92 -2.18 -0.44
CA PRO A 96 -8.68 -1.73 -1.61
C PRO A 96 -9.66 -2.76 -2.12
N ILE A 97 -9.47 -4.04 -1.83
CA ILE A 97 -10.39 -5.11 -2.25
C ILE A 97 -11.70 -4.99 -1.48
N ILE A 98 -11.64 -4.75 -0.17
CA ILE A 98 -12.83 -4.54 0.66
C ILE A 98 -13.49 -3.22 0.28
N CYS A 99 -12.71 -2.16 0.06
CA CYS A 99 -13.24 -0.89 -0.43
C CYS A 99 -13.95 -1.05 -1.78
N ALA A 100 -13.34 -1.75 -2.74
CA ALA A 100 -13.91 -2.04 -4.05
C ALA A 100 -15.19 -2.89 -3.96
N ALA A 101 -15.33 -3.76 -2.95
CA ALA A 101 -16.58 -4.48 -2.71
C ALA A 101 -17.71 -3.57 -2.18
N ILE A 102 -17.38 -2.53 -1.42
CA ILE A 102 -18.34 -1.55 -0.88
C ILE A 102 -18.71 -0.48 -1.92
N VAL A 103 -17.75 -0.12 -2.76
CA VAL A 103 -17.85 0.95 -3.76
C VAL A 103 -18.30 0.41 -5.14
N GLY A 104 -18.03 -0.86 -5.42
CA GLY A 104 -18.30 -1.53 -6.69
C GLY A 104 -19.61 -2.32 -6.73
N GLY A 105 -20.07 -2.61 -7.95
CA GLY A 105 -21.25 -3.44 -8.17
C GLY A 105 -22.60 -2.69 -8.17
N LYS A 106 -23.64 -3.38 -8.64
CA LYS A 106 -24.99 -2.79 -8.86
C LYS A 106 -25.62 -2.25 -7.57
N PHE A 107 -25.34 -2.85 -6.43
CA PHE A 107 -25.86 -2.42 -5.13
C PHE A 107 -25.24 -1.10 -4.67
N ALA A 108 -23.91 -1.00 -4.71
CA ALA A 108 -23.18 0.22 -4.33
C ALA A 108 -23.52 1.40 -5.24
N ILE A 109 -23.61 1.16 -6.56
CA ILE A 109 -24.00 2.19 -7.53
C ILE A 109 -25.38 2.78 -7.21
N LYS A 110 -26.30 1.97 -6.69
CA LYS A 110 -27.68 2.38 -6.37
C LYS A 110 -27.80 3.11 -5.03
N HIS A 111 -26.95 2.82 -4.06
CA HIS A 111 -27.11 3.31 -2.67
C HIS A 111 -25.99 4.22 -2.17
N VAL A 112 -24.83 4.26 -2.85
CA VAL A 112 -23.68 5.06 -2.44
C VAL A 112 -23.44 6.19 -3.46
N PRO A 113 -23.51 7.47 -3.04
CA PRO A 113 -23.25 8.59 -3.91
C PRO A 113 -21.89 8.50 -4.61
N THR A 114 -21.84 8.89 -5.89
CA THR A 114 -20.64 8.81 -6.72
C THR A 114 -19.43 9.54 -6.12
N ASN A 115 -19.65 10.67 -5.44
CA ASN A 115 -18.56 11.42 -4.80
C ASN A 115 -17.94 10.63 -3.64
N LEU A 116 -18.75 9.98 -2.80
CA LEU A 116 -18.26 9.17 -1.69
C LEU A 116 -17.49 7.95 -2.20
N ARG A 117 -17.99 7.31 -3.27
CA ARG A 117 -17.32 6.21 -3.95
C ARG A 117 -15.92 6.57 -4.45
N ARG A 118 -15.78 7.75 -5.08
CA ARG A 118 -14.49 8.26 -5.57
C ARG A 118 -13.53 8.58 -4.43
N ILE A 119 -14.01 9.20 -3.34
CA ILE A 119 -13.18 9.50 -2.17
C ILE A 119 -12.68 8.20 -1.53
N LEU A 120 -13.56 7.22 -1.30
CA LEU A 120 -13.19 5.94 -0.68
C LEU A 120 -12.19 5.16 -1.54
N ALA A 121 -12.38 5.14 -2.86
CA ALA A 121 -11.43 4.51 -3.78
C ALA A 121 -10.06 5.23 -3.77
N ALA A 122 -10.06 6.56 -3.82
CA ALA A 122 -8.84 7.37 -3.76
C ALA A 122 -8.11 7.21 -2.42
N GLU A 123 -8.83 7.21 -1.30
CA GLU A 123 -8.28 7.00 0.04
C GLU A 123 -7.61 5.64 0.16
N SER A 124 -8.30 4.58 -0.26
CA SER A 124 -7.77 3.22 -0.17
C SER A 124 -6.55 3.01 -1.07
N ALA A 125 -6.57 3.52 -2.31
CA ALA A 125 -5.38 3.47 -3.18
C ALA A 125 -4.21 4.32 -2.65
N ALA A 126 -4.50 5.48 -2.04
CA ALA A 126 -3.47 6.30 -1.42
C ALA A 126 -2.84 5.62 -0.20
N ASN A 127 -3.64 4.92 0.62
CA ASN A 127 -3.13 4.15 1.75
C ASN A 127 -2.13 3.08 1.32
N ASP A 128 -2.45 2.31 0.27
CA ASP A 128 -1.55 1.30 -0.27
C ASP A 128 -0.24 1.90 -0.82
N GLY A 129 -0.34 2.99 -1.58
CA GLY A 129 0.85 3.68 -2.09
C GLY A 129 1.73 4.28 -0.99
N LEU A 130 1.10 4.86 0.04
CA LEU A 130 1.78 5.51 1.16
C LEU A 130 2.25 4.53 2.24
N ALA A 131 1.92 3.25 2.14
CA ALA A 131 2.43 2.19 3.02
C ALA A 131 3.96 2.04 2.92
N TYR A 132 4.50 2.22 1.72
CA TYR A 132 5.89 1.95 1.41
C TYR A 132 6.89 2.75 2.29
N PRO A 133 6.73 4.08 2.50
CA PRO A 133 7.55 4.82 3.45
C PRO A 133 7.56 4.27 4.88
N PHE A 134 6.42 3.81 5.41
CA PHE A 134 6.33 3.26 6.77
C PHE A 134 7.02 1.90 6.88
N LEU A 135 6.86 1.04 5.88
CA LEU A 135 7.53 -0.25 5.84
C LEU A 135 9.04 -0.08 5.67
N SER A 136 9.46 0.73 4.70
CA SER A 136 10.87 0.91 4.36
C SER A 136 11.69 1.52 5.51
N ILE A 137 11.17 2.47 6.29
CA ILE A 137 11.90 2.97 7.46
C ILE A 137 12.11 1.87 8.50
N ALA A 138 11.11 1.03 8.76
CA ALA A 138 11.23 -0.07 9.71
C ALA A 138 12.25 -1.11 9.23
N ILE A 139 12.28 -1.41 7.93
CA ILE A 139 13.27 -2.31 7.33
C ILE A 139 14.68 -1.70 7.41
N TYR A 140 14.89 -0.44 7.01
CA TYR A 140 16.21 0.19 7.09
C TYR A 140 16.72 0.29 8.53
N LEU A 141 15.84 0.58 9.49
CA LEU A 141 16.20 0.57 10.93
C LEU A 141 16.54 -0.83 11.46
N THR A 142 16.09 -1.89 10.77
CA THR A 142 16.38 -3.29 11.14
C THR A 142 17.68 -3.78 10.51
N VAL A 143 17.94 -3.42 9.26
CA VAL A 143 19.06 -3.96 8.46
C VAL A 143 20.34 -3.14 8.61
N GLU A 144 20.24 -1.82 8.81
CA GLU A 144 21.41 -0.97 8.93
C GLU A 144 21.89 -0.85 10.37
N GLU A 145 23.20 -0.99 10.58
CA GLU A 145 23.81 -0.88 11.92
C GLU A 145 23.71 0.54 12.49
N SER A 146 23.76 1.56 11.63
CA SER A 146 23.71 2.96 12.04
C SER A 146 22.36 3.59 11.71
N ARG A 147 21.69 4.13 12.74
CA ARG A 147 20.43 4.88 12.59
C ARG A 147 20.55 6.05 11.62
N LYS A 148 21.70 6.72 11.56
CA LYS A 148 21.94 7.82 10.63
C LYS A 148 21.93 7.33 9.18
N VAL A 149 22.55 6.17 8.93
CA VAL A 149 22.56 5.54 7.61
C VAL A 149 21.17 5.05 7.23
N ALA A 150 20.44 4.43 8.18
CA ALA A 150 19.05 4.01 7.97
C ALA A 150 18.14 5.15 7.53
N ILE A 151 18.15 6.27 8.28
CA ILE A 151 17.34 7.45 7.97
C ILE A 151 17.80 8.08 6.64
N GLY A 152 19.11 8.14 6.39
CA GLY A 152 19.67 8.64 5.14
C GLY A 152 19.20 7.83 3.92
N LYS A 153 19.26 6.49 4.00
CA LYS A 153 18.77 5.58 2.95
C LYS A 153 17.26 5.66 2.79
N TRP A 154 16.51 5.72 3.88
CA TRP A 154 15.06 5.89 3.83
C TRP A 154 14.66 7.18 3.09
N PHE A 155 15.35 8.29 3.36
CA PHE A 155 15.08 9.55 2.67
C PHE A 155 15.55 9.54 1.21
N LEU A 156 16.80 9.17 0.95
CA LEU A 156 17.38 9.21 -0.40
C LEU A 156 16.79 8.14 -1.31
N VAL A 157 16.81 6.89 -0.87
CA VAL A 157 16.35 5.75 -1.68
C VAL A 157 14.83 5.64 -1.61
N GLY A 158 14.25 5.69 -0.40
CA GLY A 158 12.81 5.52 -0.23
C GLY A 158 12.02 6.69 -0.82
N TRP A 159 12.24 7.91 -0.32
CA TRP A 159 11.47 9.07 -0.78
C TRP A 159 11.91 9.59 -2.14
N LEU A 160 13.17 9.96 -2.33
CA LEU A 160 13.59 10.63 -3.58
C LEU A 160 13.59 9.66 -4.77
N TYR A 161 14.22 8.49 -4.61
CA TYR A 161 14.37 7.55 -5.72
C TYR A 161 13.14 6.68 -5.98
N GLN A 162 12.47 6.14 -4.96
CA GLN A 162 11.33 5.22 -5.23
C GLN A 162 10.01 5.98 -5.33
N VAL A 163 9.69 6.84 -4.36
CA VAL A 163 8.39 7.54 -4.33
C VAL A 163 8.36 8.68 -5.36
N ILE A 164 9.25 9.66 -5.27
CA ILE A 164 9.19 10.85 -6.12
C ILE A 164 9.43 10.50 -7.59
N LEU A 165 10.48 9.73 -7.90
CA LEU A 165 10.74 9.29 -9.27
C LEU A 165 9.57 8.45 -9.82
N GLY A 166 9.01 7.55 -9.01
CA GLY A 166 7.86 6.74 -9.39
C GLY A 166 6.64 7.59 -9.74
N VAL A 167 6.32 8.60 -8.92
CA VAL A 167 5.23 9.56 -9.18
C VAL A 167 5.49 10.39 -10.45
N VAL A 168 6.73 10.85 -10.68
CA VAL A 168 7.09 11.61 -11.88
C VAL A 168 6.98 10.75 -13.15
N LEU A 169 7.53 9.52 -13.12
CA LEU A 169 7.44 8.58 -14.25
C LEU A 169 5.99 8.18 -14.52
N GLY A 170 5.22 7.82 -13.49
CA GLY A 170 3.80 7.49 -13.64
C GLY A 170 2.98 8.67 -14.18
N GLY A 171 3.22 9.88 -13.66
CA GLY A 171 2.54 11.09 -14.11
C GLY A 171 2.89 11.51 -15.54
N THR A 172 4.14 11.36 -15.95
CA THR A 172 4.57 11.66 -17.33
C THR A 172 4.02 10.65 -18.33
N LEU A 173 4.06 9.35 -18.00
CA LEU A 173 3.45 8.30 -18.82
C LEU A 173 1.93 8.51 -18.95
N GLY A 174 1.24 8.78 -17.83
CA GLY A 174 -0.20 9.07 -17.83
C GLY A 174 -0.57 10.28 -18.70
N LYS A 175 0.20 11.38 -18.61
CA LYS A 175 0.01 12.56 -19.48
C LYS A 175 0.27 12.24 -20.95
N SER A 176 1.31 11.46 -21.26
CA SER A 176 1.63 11.07 -22.63
C SER A 176 0.52 10.24 -23.27
N TYR A 177 -0.10 9.34 -22.50
CA TYR A 177 -1.24 8.55 -22.96
C TYR A 177 -2.45 9.43 -23.33
N ILE A 178 -2.76 10.42 -22.48
CA ILE A 178 -3.85 11.36 -22.74
C ILE A 178 -3.57 12.21 -23.99
N SER A 179 -2.31 12.60 -24.24
CA SER A 179 -1.96 13.41 -25.41
C SER A 179 -2.08 12.71 -26.77
N ILE A 180 -2.23 11.38 -26.76
CA ILE A 180 -2.33 10.54 -27.97
C ILE A 180 -3.81 10.23 -28.32
N GLN A 181 -4.74 10.38 -27.38
CA GLN A 181 -6.18 10.24 -27.61
C GLN A 181 -6.81 11.55 -28.08
#